data_AF-A0A9D5PMV6-F1
#
_entry.id   AF-A0A9D5PMV6-F1
#
_cell.length_a   1.000
_cell.length_b   1.000
_cell.length_c   1.000
_cell.angle_alpha   90.00
_cell.angle_beta   90.00
_cell.angle_gamma   90.00
#
_symmetry.space_group_name_H-M   'P 1'
#
loop_
_entity.id
_entity.type
_entity.pdbx_description
1 polymer ?
#
loop_
_entity_poly.entity_id
_entity_poly.type
_entity_poly.pdbx_seq_one_letter_code
_entity_poly.pdbx_strand_id
1 'polypeptide(L)'
;MKRKITMLLAVATVFILILGACAEKHQLGEWIDEFSATCEIAGVKGHYHCSHCGKNFNAEKVEVSNADLIIPAKGHTEVVDASVAPTCEGEGKTEGKHCSVCGKVTVSQETIPAENHTFGEWIPEQPATAAENGVKGHYHCEKCGKDFDEEKNELTDLTIPPEAHDFGEWIPEQPATKDEDGVKGHYHCSHCGKDFDENYNELETIYIPSGSNSGWSIVV
;
A
#
# COMPACT_ATOMS: atom_id res chain seq x y z
N MET A 1 -1.14 -58.35 106.97
CA MET A 1 -1.35 -57.12 107.78
C MET A 1 -2.01 -56.07 106.92
N LYS A 2 -3.13 -55.50 107.39
CA LYS A 2 -3.91 -54.43 106.75
C LYS A 2 -3.10 -53.12 106.71
N ARG A 3 -3.30 -52.30 105.68
CA ARG A 3 -3.86 -50.94 105.81
C ARG A 3 -4.18 -50.32 104.44
N LYS A 4 -5.43 -49.85 104.35
CA LYS A 4 -6.03 -49.02 103.31
C LYS A 4 -5.29 -47.68 103.20
N ILE A 5 -5.41 -46.97 102.08
CA ILE A 5 -6.00 -45.62 101.99
C ILE A 5 -6.06 -45.17 100.53
N THR A 6 -7.27 -44.80 100.15
CA THR A 6 -7.75 -44.11 98.95
C THR A 6 -7.18 -42.70 98.84
N MET A 7 -6.78 -42.22 97.65
CA MET A 7 -7.05 -40.83 97.27
C MET A 7 -6.81 -40.56 95.78
N LEU A 8 -7.89 -40.09 95.14
CA LEU A 8 -7.95 -39.30 93.91
C LEU A 8 -6.77 -38.32 93.74
N LEU A 9 -6.21 -38.22 92.54
CA LEU A 9 -5.87 -36.91 91.96
C LEU A 9 -5.90 -36.99 90.43
N ALA A 10 -6.52 -35.97 89.85
CA ALA A 10 -7.03 -35.92 88.50
C ALA A 10 -5.93 -35.83 87.42
N VAL A 11 -6.12 -36.61 86.36
CA VAL A 11 -5.44 -36.47 85.07
C VAL A 11 -6.00 -35.20 84.39
N ALA A 12 -5.39 -34.06 84.65
CA ALA A 12 -5.60 -32.85 83.86
C ALA A 12 -4.55 -32.85 82.73
N THR A 13 -4.72 -33.73 81.75
CA THR A 13 -4.12 -33.52 80.43
C THR A 13 -4.70 -32.21 79.91
N VAL A 14 -3.87 -31.17 79.92
CA VAL A 14 -4.10 -29.94 79.18
C VAL A 14 -4.27 -30.37 77.73
N PHE A 15 -5.52 -30.51 77.30
CA PHE A 15 -5.93 -30.56 75.92
C PHE A 15 -5.48 -29.21 75.35
N ILE A 16 -4.29 -29.20 74.78
CA ILE A 16 -3.85 -28.14 73.90
C ILE A 16 -4.94 -28.11 72.82
N LEU A 17 -5.78 -27.09 72.88
CA LEU A 17 -6.63 -26.64 71.79
C LEU A 17 -5.67 -26.22 70.67
N ILE A 18 -5.13 -27.23 69.96
CA ILE A 18 -4.49 -27.07 68.68
C ILE A 18 -5.61 -26.56 67.78
N LEU A 19 -5.60 -25.24 67.59
CA LEU A 19 -6.22 -24.56 66.44
C LEU A 19 -6.16 -25.52 65.25
N GLY A 20 -7.33 -25.88 64.71
CA GLY A 20 -7.47 -26.87 63.65
C GLY A 20 -6.57 -26.56 62.45
N ALA A 21 -5.34 -27.06 62.49
CA ALA A 21 -4.58 -27.37 61.31
C ALA A 21 -5.08 -28.73 60.86
N CYS A 22 -5.58 -28.77 59.62
CA CYS A 22 -6.11 -29.93 58.91
C CYS A 22 -5.07 -31.06 58.89
N ALA A 23 -4.98 -31.81 59.99
CA ALA A 23 -4.08 -32.91 60.22
C ALA A 23 -4.79 -34.18 59.76
N GLU A 24 -4.69 -34.46 58.46
CA GLU A 24 -4.73 -35.78 57.80
C GLU A 24 -5.08 -35.56 56.32
N LYS A 25 -4.08 -35.70 55.43
CA LYS A 25 -4.22 -35.88 53.97
C LYS A 25 -5.31 -35.01 53.32
N HIS A 26 -4.96 -33.80 52.87
CA HIS A 26 -5.83 -33.01 52.00
C HIS A 26 -6.46 -33.91 50.92
N GLN A 27 -7.80 -34.05 50.93
CA GLN A 27 -8.54 -34.61 49.81
C GLN A 27 -8.49 -33.57 48.69
N LEU A 28 -7.36 -33.52 48.00
CA LEU A 28 -7.14 -32.61 46.88
C LEU A 28 -8.19 -32.90 45.82
N GLY A 29 -8.77 -31.83 45.26
CA GLY A 29 -9.70 -31.92 44.15
C GLY A 29 -9.03 -32.41 42.87
N GLU A 30 -9.72 -32.23 41.74
CA GLU A 30 -9.14 -32.52 40.44
C GLU A 30 -7.96 -31.60 40.12
N TRP A 31 -7.02 -32.11 39.32
CA TRP A 31 -5.88 -31.33 38.83
C TRP A 31 -6.37 -30.24 37.87
N ILE A 32 -5.91 -29.01 38.08
CA ILE A 32 -6.12 -27.89 37.15
C ILE A 32 -4.91 -27.86 36.22
N ASP A 33 -5.15 -28.01 34.93
CA ASP A 33 -4.11 -28.03 33.90
C ASP A 33 -3.33 -26.71 33.81
N GLU A 34 -2.08 -26.82 33.35
CA GLU A 34 -1.24 -25.66 33.10
C GLU A 34 -1.81 -24.82 31.94
N PHE A 35 -1.85 -23.51 32.17
CA PHE A 35 -2.12 -22.53 31.13
C PHE A 35 -0.81 -21.80 30.80
N SER A 36 -0.29 -21.98 29.58
CA SER A 36 0.98 -21.40 29.19
C SER A 36 0.92 -19.87 29.09
N ALA A 37 2.01 -19.19 29.44
CA ALA A 37 2.11 -17.74 29.28
C ALA A 37 2.13 -17.31 27.81
N THR A 38 1.45 -16.20 27.51
CA THR A 38 1.49 -15.50 26.23
C THR A 38 2.42 -14.28 26.34
N CYS A 39 2.48 -13.44 25.29
CA CYS A 39 3.26 -12.20 25.34
C CYS A 39 2.74 -11.21 26.40
N GLU A 40 1.43 -11.22 26.68
CA GLU A 40 0.79 -10.22 27.57
C GLU A 40 0.20 -10.84 28.83
N ILE A 41 -0.27 -12.07 28.74
CA ILE A 41 -1.00 -12.75 29.79
C ILE A 41 -0.04 -13.74 30.45
N ALA A 42 0.15 -13.57 31.76
CA ALA A 42 0.86 -14.53 32.57
C ALA A 42 0.15 -15.89 32.50
N GLY A 43 0.96 -16.96 32.45
CA GLY A 43 0.45 -18.31 32.55
C GLY A 43 0.25 -18.72 34.01
N VAL A 44 -0.32 -19.90 34.20
CA VAL A 44 -0.52 -20.52 35.50
C VAL A 44 -0.03 -21.95 35.42
N LYS A 45 0.94 -22.32 36.27
CA LYS A 45 1.39 -23.71 36.42
C LYS A 45 0.21 -24.58 36.85
N GLY A 46 0.17 -25.81 36.36
CA GLY A 46 -0.86 -26.75 36.82
C GLY A 46 -0.77 -26.96 38.32
N HIS A 47 -1.91 -27.07 38.99
CA HIS A 47 -1.99 -27.17 40.45
C HIS A 47 -3.29 -27.85 40.91
N TYR A 48 -3.32 -28.25 42.17
CA TYR A 48 -4.54 -28.64 42.87
C TYR A 48 -5.06 -27.47 43.70
N HIS A 49 -6.37 -27.26 43.70
CA HIS A 49 -7.05 -26.33 44.59
C HIS A 49 -7.90 -27.07 45.62
N CYS A 50 -7.79 -26.71 46.90
CA CYS A 50 -8.61 -27.30 47.95
C CYS A 50 -9.77 -26.36 48.30
N SER A 51 -11.01 -26.71 47.91
CA SER A 51 -12.20 -25.89 48.21
C SER A 51 -12.53 -25.77 49.70
N HIS A 52 -11.97 -26.64 50.55
CA HIS A 52 -12.23 -26.61 51.99
C HIS A 52 -11.36 -25.58 52.74
N CYS A 53 -10.08 -25.45 52.37
CA CYS A 53 -9.15 -24.53 53.03
C CYS A 53 -8.67 -23.37 52.13
N GLY A 54 -9.01 -23.38 50.84
CA GLY A 54 -8.66 -22.36 49.86
C GLY A 54 -7.19 -22.38 49.41
N LYS A 55 -6.39 -23.35 49.86
CA LYS A 55 -4.96 -23.46 49.56
C LYS A 55 -4.70 -24.18 48.24
N ASN A 56 -3.55 -23.88 47.64
CA ASN A 56 -3.09 -24.51 46.40
C ASN A 56 -1.89 -25.43 46.64
N PHE A 57 -1.78 -26.47 45.81
CA PHE A 57 -0.74 -27.49 45.92
C PHE A 57 -0.15 -27.82 44.56
N ASN A 58 1.15 -28.04 44.49
CA ASN A 58 1.83 -28.43 43.25
C ASN A 58 1.60 -29.92 42.90
N ALA A 59 2.21 -30.41 41.81
CA ALA A 59 2.12 -31.82 41.38
C ALA A 59 2.61 -32.82 42.45
N GLU A 60 3.55 -32.41 43.30
CA GLU A 60 4.10 -33.19 44.41
C GLU A 60 3.24 -33.10 45.68
N LYS A 61 2.08 -32.42 45.61
CA LYS A 61 1.14 -32.20 46.71
C LYS A 61 1.72 -31.36 47.86
N VAL A 62 2.70 -30.51 47.57
CA VAL A 62 3.26 -29.52 48.49
C VAL A 62 2.46 -28.22 48.38
N GLU A 63 2.11 -27.63 49.53
CA GLU A 63 1.41 -26.33 49.59
C GLU A 63 2.25 -25.25 48.90
N VAL A 64 1.64 -24.49 48.01
CA VAL A 64 2.25 -23.39 47.26
C VAL A 64 1.35 -22.16 47.31
N SER A 65 1.95 -20.98 47.24
CA SER A 65 1.20 -19.73 47.17
C SER A 65 0.74 -19.45 45.74
N ASN A 66 -0.23 -18.54 45.59
CA ASN A 66 -0.62 -18.06 44.26
C ASN A 66 0.55 -17.47 43.47
N ALA A 67 1.52 -16.84 44.15
CA ALA A 67 2.67 -16.25 43.50
C ALA A 67 3.59 -17.31 42.86
N ASP A 68 3.71 -18.49 43.47
CA ASP A 68 4.56 -19.58 42.98
C ASP A 68 4.01 -20.24 41.71
N LEU A 69 2.69 -20.12 41.50
CA LEU A 69 1.97 -20.65 40.36
C LEU A 69 2.02 -19.75 39.12
N ILE A 70 2.37 -18.48 39.28
CA ILE A 70 2.45 -17.54 38.16
C ILE A 70 3.63 -17.90 37.26
N ILE A 71 3.34 -18.08 35.97
CA ILE A 71 4.35 -18.09 34.90
C ILE A 71 4.35 -16.69 34.31
N PRO A 72 5.44 -15.90 34.45
CA PRO A 72 5.47 -14.54 33.93
C PRO A 72 5.13 -14.49 32.43
N ALA A 73 4.46 -13.41 32.00
CA ALA A 73 4.25 -13.17 30.58
C ALA A 73 5.60 -13.13 29.84
N LYS A 74 5.64 -13.65 28.61
CA LYS A 74 6.87 -13.74 27.82
C LYS A 74 7.40 -12.36 27.40
N GLY A 75 6.53 -11.35 27.41
CA GLY A 75 6.81 -10.05 26.83
C GLY A 75 6.80 -10.08 25.30
N HIS A 76 6.99 -8.91 24.70
CA HIS A 76 7.10 -8.76 23.25
C HIS A 76 8.56 -8.82 22.81
N THR A 77 8.82 -9.56 21.73
CA THR A 77 10.11 -9.53 21.03
C THR A 77 10.01 -8.54 19.87
N GLU A 78 10.54 -7.34 20.06
CA GLU A 78 10.43 -6.25 19.08
C GLU A 78 11.21 -6.54 17.79
N VAL A 79 10.55 -6.30 16.66
CA VAL A 79 11.12 -6.18 15.33
C VAL A 79 10.82 -4.78 14.83
N VAL A 80 11.82 -4.15 14.23
CA VAL A 80 11.70 -2.80 13.67
C VAL A 80 11.11 -2.89 12.27
N ASP A 81 10.03 -2.15 12.04
CA ASP A 81 9.47 -1.87 10.73
C ASP A 81 10.15 -0.61 10.20
N ALA A 82 10.94 -0.77 9.14
CA ALA A 82 11.74 0.31 8.58
C ALA A 82 10.87 1.50 8.15
N SER A 83 11.41 2.71 8.33
CA SER A 83 10.80 3.91 7.78
C SER A 83 10.87 3.93 6.25
N VAL A 84 9.91 4.62 5.65
CA VAL A 84 9.86 4.87 4.21
C VAL A 84 9.80 6.38 4.04
N ALA A 85 10.78 6.98 3.36
CA ALA A 85 10.74 8.40 3.10
C ALA A 85 9.60 8.75 2.13
N PRO A 86 8.91 9.89 2.31
CA PRO A 86 7.95 10.37 1.32
C PRO A 86 8.66 10.73 0.01
N THR A 87 7.90 10.70 -1.08
CA THR A 87 8.31 11.20 -2.40
C THR A 87 7.29 12.20 -2.90
N CYS A 88 7.55 12.86 -4.03
CA CYS A 88 6.53 13.72 -4.66
C CYS A 88 5.37 12.93 -5.27
N GLU A 89 5.46 11.60 -5.36
CA GLU A 89 4.41 10.74 -5.90
C GLU A 89 3.65 9.96 -4.83
N GLY A 90 4.17 9.90 -3.61
CA GLY A 90 3.63 9.03 -2.58
C GLY A 90 4.04 9.41 -1.18
N GLU A 91 3.14 9.12 -0.25
CA GLU A 91 3.36 9.29 1.18
C GLU A 91 4.47 8.36 1.70
N GLY A 92 5.18 8.84 2.72
CA GLY A 92 6.15 8.06 3.49
C GLY A 92 5.51 7.46 4.74
N LYS A 93 6.33 6.75 5.51
CA LYS A 93 5.98 6.18 6.82
C LYS A 93 7.11 6.35 7.82
N THR A 94 6.78 6.65 9.06
CA THR A 94 7.77 6.62 10.15
C THR A 94 8.23 5.20 10.44
N GLU A 95 9.33 5.07 11.17
CA GLU A 95 9.71 3.78 11.74
C GLU A 95 8.62 3.29 12.71
N GLY A 96 8.34 1.99 12.68
CA GLY A 96 7.41 1.32 13.58
C GLY A 96 8.03 0.09 14.21
N LYS A 97 7.27 -0.59 15.07
CA LYS A 97 7.70 -1.84 15.68
C LYS A 97 6.55 -2.80 15.88
N HIS A 98 6.83 -4.08 15.70
CA HIS A 98 5.89 -5.15 16.03
C HIS A 98 6.56 -6.31 16.75
N CYS A 99 5.76 -7.15 17.40
CA CYS A 99 6.22 -8.37 18.04
C CYS A 99 6.34 -9.50 17.02
N SER A 100 7.52 -10.09 16.83
CA SER A 100 7.71 -11.26 15.94
C SER A 100 6.92 -12.49 16.36
N VAL A 101 6.60 -12.62 17.65
CA VAL A 101 5.95 -13.81 18.21
C VAL A 101 4.43 -13.76 18.05
N CYS A 102 3.81 -12.60 18.30
CA CYS A 102 2.35 -12.46 18.29
C CYS A 102 1.81 -11.45 17.27
N GLY A 103 2.68 -10.77 16.52
CA GLY A 103 2.30 -9.80 15.49
C GLY A 103 1.79 -8.45 16.03
N LYS A 104 1.66 -8.28 17.35
CA LYS A 104 1.18 -7.02 17.93
C LYS A 104 2.12 -5.87 17.59
N VAL A 105 1.57 -4.79 17.04
CA VAL A 105 2.27 -3.53 16.84
C VAL A 105 2.50 -2.86 18.20
N THR A 106 3.76 -2.60 18.55
CA THR A 106 4.16 -1.94 19.79
C THR A 106 4.44 -0.45 19.59
N VAL A 107 4.82 -0.06 18.37
CA VAL A 107 4.92 1.34 17.92
C VAL A 107 4.28 1.41 16.54
N SER A 108 3.21 2.21 16.40
CA SER A 108 2.54 2.40 15.10
C SER A 108 3.44 3.16 14.14
N GLN A 109 3.40 2.78 12.86
CA GLN A 109 3.90 3.64 11.80
C GLN A 109 2.87 4.74 11.55
N GLU A 110 3.33 5.97 11.51
CA GLU A 110 2.53 7.14 11.14
C GLU A 110 2.84 7.50 9.68
N THR A 111 1.81 7.96 8.96
CA THR A 111 1.95 8.42 7.58
C THR A 111 2.66 9.78 7.55
N ILE A 112 3.60 9.92 6.63
CA ILE A 112 4.28 11.19 6.32
C ILE A 112 3.71 11.68 4.98
N PRO A 113 3.12 12.89 4.89
CA PRO A 113 2.59 13.41 3.63
C PRO A 113 3.64 13.39 2.51
N ALA A 114 3.18 13.23 1.27
CA ALA A 114 4.03 13.33 0.10
C ALA A 114 4.77 14.68 0.06
N GLU A 115 5.96 14.68 -0.54
CA GLU A 115 6.68 15.92 -0.79
C GLU A 115 5.99 16.73 -1.89
N ASN A 116 6.20 18.04 -1.91
CA ASN A 116 5.80 18.83 -3.06
C ASN A 116 6.68 18.49 -4.28
N HIS A 117 6.08 18.53 -5.47
CA HIS A 117 6.83 18.50 -6.72
C HIS A 117 7.82 19.67 -6.78
N THR A 118 9.01 19.37 -7.30
CA THR A 118 10.02 20.39 -7.63
C THR A 118 9.88 20.68 -9.12
N PHE A 119 9.28 21.83 -9.44
CA PHE A 119 9.06 22.27 -10.81
C PHE A 119 10.25 23.12 -11.27
N GLY A 120 10.69 22.89 -12.51
CA GLY A 120 11.60 23.78 -13.21
C GLY A 120 10.92 25.08 -13.69
N GLU A 121 11.53 25.74 -14.67
CA GLU A 121 10.89 26.86 -15.37
C GLU A 121 9.71 26.38 -16.24
N TRP A 122 8.73 27.26 -16.44
CA TRP A 122 7.60 27.00 -17.33
C TRP A 122 8.07 26.84 -18.77
N ILE A 123 7.70 25.73 -19.41
CA ILE A 123 7.94 25.50 -20.83
C ILE A 123 6.70 26.01 -21.58
N PRO A 124 6.80 27.08 -22.38
CA PRO A 124 5.66 27.66 -23.06
C PRO A 124 5.08 26.73 -24.13
N GLU A 125 3.77 26.85 -24.36
CA GLU A 125 3.08 26.09 -25.40
C GLU A 125 3.65 26.38 -26.79
N GLN A 126 3.77 25.31 -27.57
CA GLN A 126 4.03 25.37 -29.00
C GLN A 126 2.77 24.95 -29.74
N PRO A 127 2.12 25.84 -30.51
CA PRO A 127 0.88 25.51 -31.19
C PRO A 127 1.12 24.42 -32.24
N ALA A 128 0.09 23.63 -32.52
CA ALA A 128 0.13 22.69 -33.63
C ALA A 128 0.15 23.43 -34.97
N THR A 129 0.74 22.81 -35.98
CA THR A 129 0.58 23.25 -37.37
C THR A 129 -0.50 22.40 -38.05
N ALA A 130 -0.80 22.65 -39.32
CA ALA A 130 -1.75 21.79 -40.04
C ALA A 130 -1.26 20.35 -40.26
N ALA A 131 0.05 20.09 -40.11
CA ALA A 131 0.65 18.77 -40.39
C ALA A 131 1.39 18.16 -39.20
N GLU A 132 1.74 18.97 -38.19
CA GLU A 132 2.52 18.54 -37.03
C GLU A 132 1.78 18.86 -35.74
N ASN A 133 1.82 17.92 -34.80
CA ASN A 133 1.29 18.15 -33.46
C ASN A 133 2.07 19.29 -32.77
N GLY A 134 1.34 20.10 -32.01
CA GLY A 134 1.91 21.02 -31.04
C GLY A 134 2.20 20.33 -29.70
N VAL A 135 2.76 21.11 -28.78
CA VAL A 135 3.10 20.68 -27.43
C VAL A 135 2.50 21.66 -26.44
N LYS A 136 1.64 21.19 -25.54
CA LYS A 136 1.04 21.97 -24.45
C LYS A 136 2.14 22.56 -23.58
N GLY A 137 1.92 23.79 -23.13
CA GLY A 137 2.78 24.39 -22.12
C GLY A 137 2.74 23.55 -20.84
N HIS A 138 3.88 23.33 -20.21
CA HIS A 138 3.98 22.48 -19.03
C HIS A 138 5.14 22.86 -18.10
N TYR A 139 5.03 22.46 -16.85
CA TYR A 139 6.15 22.29 -15.93
C TYR A 139 6.62 20.85 -15.93
N HIS A 140 7.94 20.67 -15.93
CA HIS A 140 8.54 19.35 -15.72
C HIS A 140 8.99 19.20 -14.27
N CYS A 141 8.67 18.06 -13.64
CA CYS A 141 9.18 17.74 -12.30
C CYS A 141 10.45 16.88 -12.38
N GLU A 142 11.59 17.43 -11.98
CA GLU A 142 12.89 16.72 -12.05
C GLU A 142 12.96 15.46 -11.17
N LYS A 143 12.13 15.39 -10.12
CA LYS A 143 12.12 14.26 -9.19
C LYS A 143 11.39 13.03 -9.72
N CYS A 144 10.21 13.21 -10.31
CA CYS A 144 9.38 12.10 -10.81
C CYS A 144 9.33 12.00 -12.33
N GLY A 145 9.83 13.01 -13.06
CA GLY A 145 9.82 13.04 -14.52
C GLY A 145 8.45 13.27 -15.15
N LYS A 146 7.44 13.65 -14.36
CA LYS A 146 6.08 13.94 -14.83
C LYS A 146 5.93 15.41 -15.22
N ASP A 147 4.97 15.66 -16.11
CA ASP A 147 4.65 16.98 -16.62
C ASP A 147 3.31 17.48 -16.06
N PHE A 148 3.20 18.79 -15.88
CA PHE A 148 2.07 19.42 -15.20
C PHE A 148 1.64 20.69 -15.93
N ASP A 149 0.36 21.03 -15.89
CA ASP A 149 -0.17 22.26 -16.46
C ASP A 149 0.16 23.50 -15.60
N GLU A 150 -0.32 24.68 -16.02
CA GLU A 150 -0.12 25.94 -15.30
C GLU A 150 -0.72 25.93 -13.88
N GLU A 151 -1.80 25.17 -13.69
CA GLU A 151 -2.49 24.97 -12.41
C GLU A 151 -1.86 23.85 -11.56
N LYS A 152 -0.80 23.19 -12.07
CA LYS A 152 -0.08 22.07 -11.45
C LYS A 152 -0.87 20.77 -11.37
N ASN A 153 -1.81 20.55 -12.29
CA ASN A 153 -2.42 19.24 -12.49
C ASN A 153 -1.54 18.38 -13.42
N GLU A 154 -1.46 17.09 -13.14
CA GLU A 154 -0.64 16.15 -13.94
C GLU A 154 -1.17 16.06 -15.38
N LEU A 155 -0.29 16.26 -16.35
CA LEU A 155 -0.53 16.07 -17.77
C LEU A 155 0.03 14.72 -18.21
N THR A 156 -0.84 13.81 -18.64
CA THR A 156 -0.43 12.52 -19.21
C THR A 156 -0.16 12.59 -20.71
N ASP A 157 -0.60 13.67 -21.36
CA ASP A 157 -0.42 13.90 -22.79
C ASP A 157 -0.22 15.39 -23.09
N LEU A 158 0.97 15.70 -23.59
CA LEU A 158 1.37 17.03 -24.01
C LEU A 158 0.95 17.34 -25.45
N THR A 159 0.40 16.38 -26.20
CA THR A 159 0.10 16.55 -27.61
C THR A 159 -1.06 17.52 -27.83
N ILE A 160 -0.85 18.49 -28.70
CA ILE A 160 -1.92 19.28 -29.33
C ILE A 160 -2.06 18.76 -30.76
N PRO A 161 -3.19 18.13 -31.14
CA PRO A 161 -3.34 17.64 -32.50
C PRO A 161 -3.37 18.80 -33.51
N PRO A 162 -2.95 18.57 -34.77
CA PRO A 162 -3.07 19.56 -35.84
C PRO A 162 -4.52 20.00 -35.99
N GLU A 163 -4.73 21.30 -36.22
CA GLU A 163 -6.03 21.80 -36.63
C GLU A 163 -6.42 21.14 -37.96
N ALA A 164 -7.68 20.72 -38.07
CA ALA A 164 -8.18 20.10 -39.29
C ALA A 164 -7.99 21.05 -40.48
N HIS A 165 -7.55 20.51 -41.61
CA HIS A 165 -7.40 21.30 -42.84
C HIS A 165 -8.72 21.97 -43.23
N ASP A 166 -8.68 23.29 -43.42
CA ASP A 166 -9.73 24.03 -44.09
C ASP A 166 -9.49 23.96 -45.60
N PHE A 167 -10.07 22.94 -46.24
CA PHE A 167 -9.87 22.62 -47.65
C PHE A 167 -10.62 23.55 -48.62
N GLY A 168 -11.47 24.45 -48.13
CA GLY A 168 -12.28 25.33 -48.98
C GLY A 168 -13.18 24.55 -49.96
N GLU A 169 -13.47 25.19 -51.11
CA GLU A 169 -14.22 24.55 -52.20
C GLU A 169 -13.29 23.81 -53.17
N TRP A 170 -13.79 22.72 -53.76
CA TRP A 170 -13.05 21.95 -54.77
C TRP A 170 -12.78 22.77 -56.03
N ILE A 171 -11.52 22.82 -56.44
CA ILE A 171 -11.10 23.46 -57.69
C ILE A 171 -11.08 22.36 -58.78
N PRO A 172 -11.95 22.42 -59.79
CA PRO A 172 -12.06 21.37 -60.80
C PRO A 172 -10.86 21.33 -61.75
N GLU A 173 -10.52 20.12 -62.21
CA GLU A 173 -9.43 19.88 -63.15
C GLU A 173 -9.58 20.71 -64.44
N GLN A 174 -8.48 21.32 -64.87
CA GLN A 174 -8.32 21.93 -66.19
C GLN A 174 -7.33 21.09 -67.00
N PRO A 175 -7.74 20.47 -68.12
CA PRO A 175 -6.87 19.58 -68.88
C PRO A 175 -5.73 20.35 -69.55
N ALA A 176 -4.57 19.71 -69.70
CA ALA A 176 -3.45 20.27 -70.44
C ALA A 176 -3.78 20.41 -71.93
N THR A 177 -3.24 21.44 -72.56
CA THR A 177 -3.32 21.62 -74.02
C THR A 177 -2.00 21.23 -74.67
N LYS A 178 -1.94 21.37 -76.00
CA LYS A 178 -0.70 21.15 -76.76
C LYS A 178 0.40 22.19 -76.43
N ASP A 179 0.02 23.36 -75.92
CA ASP A 179 0.95 24.49 -75.70
C ASP A 179 0.98 24.97 -74.24
N GLU A 180 0.08 24.50 -73.38
CA GLU A 180 -0.08 24.97 -71.99
C GLU A 180 -0.33 23.81 -71.03
N ASP A 181 0.32 23.85 -69.88
CA ASP A 181 0.14 22.85 -68.82
C ASP A 181 -1.29 22.93 -68.26
N GLY A 182 -1.84 21.77 -67.91
CA GLY A 182 -3.11 21.66 -67.20
C GLY A 182 -2.92 21.77 -65.69
N VAL A 183 -4.03 21.80 -64.97
CA VAL A 183 -4.09 21.81 -63.51
C VAL A 183 -4.99 20.68 -63.04
N LYS A 184 -4.48 19.76 -62.23
CA LYS A 184 -5.26 18.68 -61.59
C LYS A 184 -6.36 19.28 -60.72
N GLY A 185 -7.48 18.58 -60.62
CA GLY A 185 -8.49 18.93 -59.61
C GLY A 185 -7.89 18.82 -58.21
N HIS A 186 -8.09 19.83 -57.38
CA HIS A 186 -7.52 19.86 -56.03
C HIS A 186 -8.36 20.70 -55.06
N TYR A 187 -8.22 20.40 -53.77
CA TYR A 187 -8.52 21.31 -52.68
C TYR A 187 -7.27 22.11 -52.31
N HIS A 188 -7.42 23.38 -51.98
CA HIS A 188 -6.33 24.23 -51.49
C HIS A 188 -6.56 24.55 -50.01
N CYS A 189 -5.65 24.14 -49.13
CA CYS A 189 -5.80 24.44 -47.72
C CYS A 189 -5.29 25.85 -47.39
N SER A 190 -6.19 26.71 -46.91
CA SER A 190 -5.88 28.11 -46.57
C SER A 190 -4.86 28.24 -45.42
N HIS A 191 -4.78 27.23 -44.54
CA HIS A 191 -3.90 27.22 -43.38
C HIS A 191 -2.47 26.77 -43.70
N CYS A 192 -2.27 25.77 -44.57
CA CYS A 192 -0.94 25.24 -44.86
C CYS A 192 -0.43 25.53 -46.28
N GLY A 193 -1.28 26.05 -47.16
CA GLY A 193 -0.94 26.37 -48.55
C GLY A 193 -0.66 25.15 -49.43
N LYS A 194 -0.95 23.94 -48.94
CA LYS A 194 -0.78 22.69 -49.67
C LYS A 194 -2.06 22.35 -50.44
N ASP A 195 -1.88 21.58 -51.51
CA ASP A 195 -2.95 21.11 -52.36
C ASP A 195 -3.22 19.62 -52.12
N PHE A 196 -4.49 19.22 -52.20
CA PHE A 196 -4.94 17.87 -51.88
C PHE A 196 -5.89 17.33 -52.95
N ASP A 197 -5.88 16.01 -53.16
CA ASP A 197 -6.79 15.33 -54.09
C ASP A 197 -8.23 15.20 -53.54
N GLU A 198 -9.12 14.58 -54.32
CA GLU A 198 -10.52 14.34 -53.94
C GLU A 198 -10.68 13.46 -52.68
N ASN A 199 -9.64 12.71 -52.32
CA ASN A 199 -9.59 11.81 -51.18
C ASN A 199 -8.78 12.43 -50.01
N TYR A 200 -8.45 13.72 -50.10
CA TYR A 200 -7.67 14.48 -49.12
C TYR A 200 -6.22 14.00 -48.92
N ASN A 201 -5.62 13.38 -49.94
CA ASN A 201 -4.18 13.10 -49.95
C ASN A 201 -3.41 14.30 -50.52
N GLU A 202 -2.28 14.66 -49.90
CA GLU A 202 -1.42 15.76 -50.35
C GLU A 202 -0.86 15.50 -51.75
N LEU A 203 -0.94 16.52 -52.62
CA LEU A 203 -0.39 16.51 -53.97
C LEU A 203 0.97 17.22 -53.98
N GLU A 204 2.03 16.52 -54.41
CA GLU A 204 3.35 17.14 -54.62
C GLU A 204 3.34 18.18 -55.75
N THR A 205 2.43 18.01 -56.71
CA THR A 205 2.23 18.98 -57.79
C THR A 205 0.82 18.89 -58.38
N ILE A 206 0.24 20.07 -58.60
CA ILE A 206 -1.03 20.26 -59.30
C ILE A 206 -0.87 20.38 -60.83
N TYR A 207 0.36 20.46 -61.37
CA TYR A 207 0.57 20.67 -62.80
C TYR A 207 0.48 19.37 -63.60
N ILE A 208 -0.18 19.44 -64.77
CA ILE A 208 -0.24 18.39 -65.79
C ILE A 208 0.58 18.88 -66.99
N PRO A 209 1.74 18.28 -67.32
CA PRO A 209 2.63 18.81 -68.35
C PRO A 209 1.99 18.90 -69.75
N SER A 210 2.18 20.02 -70.44
CA SER A 210 1.84 20.20 -71.84
C SER A 210 2.59 19.20 -72.72
N GLY A 211 1.90 18.66 -73.73
CA GLY A 211 2.50 17.68 -74.63
C GLY A 211 2.67 16.26 -74.06
N SER A 212 2.18 15.96 -72.84
CA SER A 212 2.01 14.57 -72.40
C SER A 212 0.82 13.92 -73.12
N ASN A 213 1.02 13.61 -74.40
CA ASN A 213 0.33 12.48 -75.00
C ASN A 213 0.60 11.28 -74.08
N SER A 214 -0.44 10.66 -73.53
CA SER A 214 -0.36 9.30 -73.01
C SER A 214 -0.12 8.32 -74.17
N GLY A 215 1.06 8.42 -74.78
CA GLY A 215 1.69 7.34 -75.52
C GLY A 215 2.29 6.34 -74.54
N TRP A 216 1.47 5.69 -73.72
CA TRP A 216 1.84 4.37 -73.20
C TRP A 216 1.44 3.34 -74.26
N SER A 217 2.34 3.13 -75.22
CA SER A 217 2.31 1.94 -76.08
C SER A 217 2.79 0.72 -75.28
N ILE A 218 1.87 -0.23 -75.08
CA ILE A 218 2.01 -1.68 -75.26
C ILE A 218 3.34 -2.35 -74.88
N VAL A 219 3.26 -3.26 -73.90
CA VAL A 219 3.79 -4.64 -73.97
C VAL A 219 2.64 -5.48 -73.36
N VAL A 220 1.86 -6.29 -74.08
CA VAL A 220 2.18 -7.46 -74.93
C VAL A 220 1.14 -7.56 -76.05
#